data_AF-A0A914L726-F1
#
_entry.id   AF-A0A914L726-F1
#
_cell.length_a   1.000
_cell.length_b   1.000
_cell.length_c   1.000
_cell.angle_alpha   90.00
_cell.angle_beta   90.00
_cell.angle_gamma   90.00
#
_symmetry.space_group_name_H-M   'P 1'
#
loop_
_entity.id
_entity.type
_entity.pdbx_description
1 polymer ?
#
loop_
_entity_poly.entity_id
_entity_poly.type
_entity_poly.pdbx_seq_one_letter_code
_entity_poly.pdbx_strand_id
1 'polypeptide(L)'
;MLTTPRVRFGIIGAGSANSIVSSVHGINDCPTAAIHIAIGSRCNIDVCAVYEDGNLLRFSADAISYGWLGDVLHDSERYRCLGPIRYQYSALRTSIRHPTYFGRVSFALSQEHVPNALDDDDTGSGPSNPLKIPVCTDECDLCSGKVPVDPRYPFHWQSDFTHVICCVIPCVSPFTPYGLAPYTGLNDGTMDLALIPKVSRFKNMQIMRKVAMYGARFIRSEYPDVKVFRVCRWKFTPKSLVLNPGEGETVREDESGAWNLDGEILPQPPNKSLTFRVAHRPPTNF
;
A
#
# COMPACT_ATOMS: atom_id res chain seq x y z
N MET A 1 9.86 0.73 21.43
CA MET A 1 10.56 0.16 20.24
C MET A 1 10.02 -1.25 20.04
N LEU A 2 9.61 -1.63 18.83
CA LEU A 2 9.12 -2.98 18.56
C LEU A 2 10.27 -3.98 18.70
N THR A 3 9.99 -5.16 19.26
CA THR A 3 10.99 -6.22 19.44
C THR A 3 10.61 -7.43 18.59
N THR A 4 11.60 -8.08 17.99
CA THR A 4 11.36 -9.31 17.23
C THR A 4 10.92 -10.41 18.21
N PRO A 5 9.79 -11.10 17.96
CA PRO A 5 9.37 -12.20 18.80
C PRO A 5 10.40 -13.34 18.74
N ARG A 6 10.59 -14.04 19.88
CA ARG A 6 11.47 -15.23 19.94
C ARG A 6 10.82 -16.47 19.31
N VAL A 7 9.49 -16.46 19.18
CA VAL A 7 8.71 -17.54 18.59
C VAL A 7 8.68 -17.37 17.06
N ARG A 8 8.88 -18.48 16.36
CA ARG A 8 8.80 -18.55 14.89
C ARG A 8 7.39 -18.99 14.49
N PHE A 9 6.90 -18.43 13.41
CA PHE A 9 5.61 -18.81 12.82
C PHE A 9 5.85 -19.73 11.63
N GLY A 10 5.06 -20.81 11.54
CA GLY A 10 4.94 -21.63 10.34
C GLY A 10 3.56 -21.42 9.73
N ILE A 11 3.48 -21.25 8.41
CA ILE A 11 2.24 -20.92 7.71
C ILE A 11 1.95 -22.00 6.66
N ILE A 12 0.76 -22.58 6.71
CA ILE A 12 0.22 -23.50 5.68
C ILE A 12 -1.03 -22.84 5.10
N GLY A 13 -1.05 -22.66 3.78
CA GLY A 13 -2.13 -21.95 3.11
C GLY A 13 -3.37 -22.82 2.91
N ALA A 14 -4.45 -22.50 3.62
CA ALA A 14 -5.75 -23.18 3.46
C ALA A 14 -6.83 -22.27 2.83
N GLY A 15 -6.48 -21.04 2.46
CA GLY A 15 -7.39 -20.05 1.89
C GLY A 15 -7.33 -19.97 0.36
N SER A 16 -8.10 -19.04 -0.21
CA SER A 16 -8.19 -18.82 -1.67
C SER A 16 -7.07 -17.94 -2.24
N ALA A 17 -6.43 -17.11 -1.40
CA ALA A 17 -5.40 -16.16 -1.84
C ALA A 17 -3.98 -16.63 -1.47
N ASN A 18 -3.76 -17.04 -0.21
CA ASN A 18 -2.48 -17.56 0.31
C ASN A 18 -1.26 -16.74 -0.14
N SER A 19 -1.37 -15.40 -0.09
CA SER A 19 -0.38 -14.51 -0.69
C SER A 19 0.98 -14.59 0.00
N ILE A 20 0.97 -14.62 1.34
CA ILE A 20 2.19 -14.78 2.15
C ILE A 20 2.88 -16.11 1.85
N VAL A 21 2.12 -17.22 1.78
CA VAL A 21 2.67 -18.56 1.49
C VAL A 21 3.31 -18.59 0.10
N SER A 22 2.63 -18.07 -0.90
CA SER A 22 3.13 -18.03 -2.27
C SER A 22 4.36 -17.13 -2.42
N SER A 23 4.40 -16.00 -1.71
CA SER A 23 5.52 -15.07 -1.73
C SER A 23 6.75 -15.60 -0.99
N VAL A 24 6.54 -16.36 0.10
CA VAL A 24 7.62 -16.90 0.93
C VAL A 24 8.18 -18.21 0.38
N HIS A 25 7.30 -19.15 -0.01
CA HIS A 25 7.72 -20.47 -0.51
C HIS A 25 7.89 -20.50 -2.05
N GLY A 26 7.47 -19.45 -2.75
CA GLY A 26 7.41 -19.42 -4.22
C GLY A 26 6.28 -20.26 -4.82
N ILE A 27 5.53 -20.98 -4.00
CA ILE A 27 4.43 -21.86 -4.42
C ILE A 27 3.34 -21.97 -3.35
N ASN A 28 2.09 -22.06 -3.80
CA ASN A 28 0.92 -22.30 -2.93
C ASN A 28 0.64 -23.80 -2.81
N ASP A 29 1.51 -24.53 -2.12
CA ASP A 29 1.39 -25.99 -1.93
C ASP A 29 1.51 -26.38 -0.45
N CYS A 30 0.47 -27.05 0.07
CA CYS A 30 0.39 -27.43 1.49
C CYS A 30 1.51 -28.40 1.92
N PRO A 31 1.78 -29.51 1.20
CA PRO A 31 2.91 -30.39 1.48
C PRO A 31 4.25 -29.64 1.50
N THR A 32 4.51 -28.77 0.52
CA THR A 32 5.74 -27.98 0.45
C THR A 32 5.89 -27.08 1.68
N ALA A 33 4.82 -26.37 2.08
CA ALA A 33 4.82 -25.56 3.29
C ALA A 33 5.11 -26.41 4.56
N ALA A 34 4.49 -27.59 4.68
CA ALA A 34 4.73 -28.51 5.78
C ALA A 34 6.17 -29.02 5.83
N ILE A 35 6.78 -29.31 4.67
CA ILE A 35 8.19 -29.70 4.56
C ILE A 35 9.11 -28.56 5.04
N HIS A 36 8.89 -27.32 4.58
CA HIS A 36 9.67 -26.16 5.04
C HIS A 36 9.63 -26.00 6.56
N ILE A 37 8.46 -26.21 7.17
CA ILE A 37 8.28 -26.19 8.63
C ILE A 37 9.07 -27.33 9.29
N ALA A 38 8.91 -28.57 8.80
CA ALA A 38 9.52 -29.76 9.39
C ALA A 38 11.06 -29.72 9.35
N ILE A 39 11.65 -29.25 8.24
CA ILE A 39 13.11 -29.11 8.11
C ILE A 39 13.66 -27.88 8.85
N GLY A 40 12.78 -27.06 9.44
CA GLY A 40 13.16 -25.85 10.15
C GLY A 40 13.74 -24.75 9.26
N SER A 41 13.32 -24.70 7.99
CA SER A 41 13.62 -23.62 7.04
C SER A 41 13.13 -22.28 7.59
N ARG A 42 13.87 -21.20 7.31
CA ARG A 42 13.62 -19.89 7.92
C ARG A 42 13.87 -18.77 6.92
N CYS A 43 12.98 -17.79 6.95
CA CYS A 43 13.21 -16.47 6.38
C CYS A 43 12.75 -15.42 7.41
N ASN A 44 13.33 -14.23 7.34
CA ASN A 44 12.76 -13.07 8.01
C ASN A 44 11.74 -12.44 7.07
N ILE A 45 10.70 -11.84 7.63
CA ILE A 45 9.68 -11.11 6.88
C ILE A 45 9.48 -9.76 7.56
N ASP A 46 9.44 -8.69 6.78
CA ASP A 46 9.07 -7.36 7.23
C ASP A 46 7.58 -7.30 7.54
N VAL A 47 7.22 -6.48 8.53
CA VAL A 47 5.81 -6.21 8.83
C VAL A 47 5.59 -4.71 8.86
N CYS A 48 4.47 -4.26 8.30
CA CYS A 48 4.02 -2.89 8.45
C CYS A 48 3.23 -2.73 9.75
N ALA A 49 3.68 -1.83 10.61
CA ALA A 49 2.99 -1.43 11.82
C ALA A 49 2.16 -0.16 11.54
N VAL A 50 0.87 -0.22 11.86
CA VAL A 50 -0.08 0.87 11.67
C VAL A 50 -0.36 1.54 13.01
N TYR A 51 -0.22 2.86 13.05
CA TYR A 51 -0.44 3.65 14.26
C TYR A 51 -1.44 4.76 14.03
N GLU A 52 -2.21 5.05 15.07
CA GLU A 52 -3.07 6.21 15.23
C GLU A 52 -2.58 7.03 16.43
N ASP A 53 -2.24 8.31 16.23
CA ASP A 53 -1.78 9.21 17.29
C ASP A 53 -0.63 8.63 18.16
N GLY A 54 0.20 7.77 17.57
CA GLY A 54 1.31 7.09 18.24
C GLY A 54 0.94 5.75 18.90
N ASN A 55 -0.34 5.40 18.99
CA ASN A 55 -0.82 4.10 19.47
C ASN A 55 -0.78 3.07 18.33
N LEU A 56 -0.17 1.92 18.60
CA LEU A 56 -0.14 0.81 17.65
C LEU A 56 -1.54 0.18 17.53
N LEU A 57 -2.09 0.16 16.32
CA LEU A 57 -3.39 -0.45 16.04
C LEU A 57 -3.24 -1.89 15.57
N ARG A 58 -2.46 -2.11 14.50
CA ARG A 58 -2.34 -3.41 13.82
C ARG A 58 -0.98 -3.61 13.16
N PHE A 59 -0.71 -4.87 12.84
CA PHE A 59 0.34 -5.27 11.93
C PHE A 59 -0.27 -5.79 10.63
N SER A 60 0.46 -5.63 9.52
CA SER A 60 0.20 -6.28 8.24
C SER A 60 1.52 -6.78 7.67
N ALA A 61 1.51 -7.98 7.09
CA ALA A 61 2.67 -8.65 6.51
C ALA A 61 2.53 -8.88 5.00
N ASP A 62 1.39 -8.50 4.39
CA ASP A 62 1.11 -8.70 2.97
C ASP A 62 0.80 -7.35 2.28
N ALA A 63 -0.44 -7.14 1.85
CA ALA A 63 -0.89 -5.95 1.17
C ALA A 63 -1.86 -5.14 2.05
N ILE A 64 -1.60 -3.83 2.10
CA ILE A 64 -2.50 -2.82 2.66
C ILE A 64 -3.13 -2.07 1.50
N SER A 65 -4.45 -1.93 1.48
CA SER A 65 -5.14 -1.20 0.41
C SER A 65 -6.30 -0.35 0.90
N TYR A 66 -6.48 0.79 0.26
CA TYR A 66 -7.57 1.73 0.47
C TYR A 66 -8.04 2.31 -0.86
N GLY A 67 -9.29 2.72 -0.92
CA GLY A 67 -9.97 3.04 -2.17
C GLY A 67 -10.56 1.80 -2.82
N TRP A 68 -10.63 1.79 -4.15
CA TRP A 68 -11.33 0.76 -4.90
C TRP A 68 -10.91 -0.67 -4.51
N LEU A 69 -9.61 -0.95 -4.36
CA LEU A 69 -9.16 -2.31 -4.00
C LEU A 69 -9.57 -2.67 -2.57
N GLY A 70 -9.42 -1.75 -1.61
CA GLY A 70 -9.85 -1.96 -0.23
C GLY A 70 -11.35 -2.23 -0.14
N ASP A 71 -12.16 -1.45 -0.86
CA ASP A 71 -13.62 -1.57 -0.90
C ASP A 71 -14.07 -2.87 -1.57
N VAL A 72 -13.41 -3.30 -2.65
CA VAL A 72 -13.66 -4.59 -3.29
C VAL A 72 -13.45 -5.72 -2.30
N LEU A 73 -12.32 -5.70 -1.59
CA LEU A 73 -12.01 -6.76 -0.65
C LEU A 73 -12.99 -6.73 0.54
N HIS A 74 -13.33 -5.55 1.06
CA HIS A 74 -14.35 -5.40 2.11
C HIS A 74 -15.74 -5.90 1.68
N ASP A 75 -16.23 -5.52 0.50
CA ASP A 75 -17.53 -5.99 -0.02
C ASP A 75 -17.48 -7.50 -0.27
N SER A 76 -16.34 -8.05 -0.72
CA SER A 76 -16.19 -9.49 -1.00
C SER A 76 -16.30 -10.38 0.24
N GLU A 77 -16.08 -9.85 1.43
CA GLU A 77 -16.25 -10.59 2.69
C GLU A 77 -17.72 -10.89 2.99
N ARG A 78 -18.65 -10.07 2.47
CA ARG A 78 -20.11 -10.31 2.58
C ARG A 78 -20.57 -11.48 1.70
N TYR A 79 -19.74 -11.92 0.75
CA TYR A 79 -20.07 -12.96 -0.22
C TYR A 79 -19.13 -14.17 -0.14
N ARG A 80 -18.60 -14.51 1.05
CA ARG A 80 -17.76 -15.70 1.26
C ARG A 80 -18.37 -17.00 0.72
N CYS A 81 -19.70 -17.12 0.74
CA CYS A 81 -20.42 -18.27 0.21
C CYS A 81 -20.26 -18.48 -1.31
N LEU A 82 -19.86 -17.46 -2.07
CA LEU A 82 -19.61 -17.57 -3.51
C LEU A 82 -18.21 -18.11 -3.85
N GLY A 83 -17.39 -18.42 -2.83
CA GLY A 83 -15.99 -18.83 -3.04
C GLY A 83 -15.20 -17.77 -3.81
N PRO A 84 -14.22 -18.14 -4.65
CA PRO A 84 -13.36 -17.19 -5.37
C PRO A 84 -14.10 -16.19 -6.29
N ILE A 85 -15.32 -16.51 -6.74
CA ILE A 85 -16.11 -15.62 -7.62
C ILE A 85 -16.48 -14.31 -6.91
N ARG A 86 -16.52 -14.30 -5.57
CA ARG A 86 -16.83 -13.12 -4.75
C ARG A 86 -15.99 -11.88 -5.12
N TYR A 87 -14.72 -12.07 -5.46
CA TYR A 87 -13.82 -10.97 -5.82
C TYR A 87 -14.25 -10.30 -7.14
N GLN A 88 -14.64 -11.08 -8.14
CA GLN A 88 -15.10 -10.56 -9.43
C GLN A 88 -16.44 -9.85 -9.29
N TYR A 89 -17.35 -10.42 -8.49
CA TYR A 89 -18.65 -9.83 -8.19
C TYR A 89 -18.52 -8.47 -7.48
N SER A 90 -17.70 -8.40 -6.43
CA SER A 90 -17.44 -7.16 -5.70
C SER A 90 -16.65 -6.15 -6.53
N ALA A 91 -15.71 -6.59 -7.39
CA ALA A 91 -15.02 -5.73 -8.35
C ALA A 91 -15.99 -5.04 -9.31
N LEU A 92 -16.96 -5.77 -9.88
CA LEU A 92 -17.96 -5.19 -10.77
C LEU A 92 -18.79 -4.12 -10.05
N ARG A 93 -19.32 -4.44 -8.86
CA ARG A 93 -20.13 -3.52 -8.06
C ARG A 93 -19.36 -2.25 -7.69
N THR A 94 -18.13 -2.40 -7.25
CA THR A 94 -17.28 -1.27 -6.84
C THR A 94 -16.85 -0.43 -8.03
N SER A 95 -16.61 -1.04 -9.21
CA SER A 95 -16.35 -0.31 -10.45
C SER A 95 -17.53 0.53 -10.93
N ILE A 96 -18.77 0.07 -10.72
CA ILE A 96 -19.97 0.86 -11.01
C ILE A 96 -20.03 2.08 -10.07
N ARG A 97 -19.85 1.86 -8.77
CA ARG A 97 -19.83 2.94 -7.75
C ARG A 97 -18.70 3.95 -7.99
N HIS A 98 -17.55 3.47 -8.43
CA HIS A 98 -16.35 4.27 -8.73
C HIS A 98 -15.91 5.17 -7.56
N PRO A 99 -15.62 4.57 -6.39
CA PRO A 99 -15.21 5.32 -5.21
C PRO A 99 -13.88 6.03 -5.45
N THR A 100 -13.79 7.26 -4.94
CA THR A 100 -12.57 8.06 -4.89
C THR A 100 -12.51 8.77 -3.56
N TYR A 101 -11.34 8.78 -2.95
CA TYR A 101 -11.17 9.35 -1.61
C TYR A 101 -10.11 10.44 -1.63
N PHE A 102 -10.52 11.66 -1.31
CA PHE A 102 -9.59 12.77 -1.13
C PHE A 102 -8.78 12.58 0.15
N GLY A 103 -7.48 12.80 0.04
CA GLY A 103 -6.59 12.84 1.18
C GLY A 103 -5.18 13.27 0.77
N ARG A 104 -4.31 13.29 1.76
CA ARG A 104 -2.89 13.59 1.60
C ARG A 104 -2.05 12.42 2.08
N VAL A 105 -1.24 11.88 1.18
CA VAL A 105 -0.25 10.85 1.48
C VAL A 105 1.09 11.53 1.68
N SER A 106 1.69 11.40 2.86
CA SER A 106 3.05 11.88 3.14
C SER A 106 3.97 10.70 3.42
N PHE A 107 5.19 10.70 2.87
CA PHE A 107 6.05 9.51 2.90
C PHE A 107 7.54 9.86 2.91
N ALA A 108 8.35 8.87 3.31
CA ALA A 108 9.80 8.92 3.19
C ALA A 108 10.28 7.74 2.35
N LEU A 109 11.14 8.03 1.38
CA LEU A 109 11.75 7.03 0.51
C LEU A 109 12.78 6.19 1.28
N SER A 110 13.03 4.96 0.84
CA SER A 110 14.18 4.19 1.31
C SER A 110 15.48 4.83 0.83
N GLN A 111 16.56 4.71 1.60
CA GLN A 111 17.86 5.36 1.32
C GLN A 111 18.47 4.98 -0.03
N GLU A 112 18.11 3.83 -0.60
CA GLU A 112 18.53 3.37 -1.94
C GLU A 112 17.80 4.05 -3.11
N HIS A 113 16.78 4.87 -2.85
CA HIS A 113 15.93 5.50 -3.87
C HIS A 113 15.84 7.02 -3.75
N VAL A 114 16.72 7.65 -2.95
CA VAL A 114 16.98 9.08 -3.13
C VAL A 114 17.95 9.16 -4.31
N PRO A 115 17.51 9.59 -5.51
CA PRO A 115 18.46 9.82 -6.59
C PRO A 115 19.53 10.78 -6.07
N ASN A 116 20.80 10.38 -6.18
CA ASN A 116 21.90 11.30 -5.92
C ASN A 116 21.66 12.51 -6.82
N ALA A 117 21.72 13.71 -6.25
CA ALA A 117 21.52 14.98 -6.96
C ALA A 117 22.62 15.28 -8.02
N LEU A 118 23.32 14.26 -8.52
CA LEU A 118 24.52 14.34 -9.34
C LEU A 118 24.39 13.66 -10.72
N ASP A 119 23.27 12.99 -11.02
CA ASP A 119 23.11 12.21 -12.26
C ASP A 119 22.10 12.81 -13.28
N ASP A 120 21.77 14.10 -13.20
CA ASP A 120 20.98 14.79 -14.24
C ASP A 120 21.83 15.85 -14.96
N ASP A 121 22.49 15.42 -16.04
CA ASP A 121 22.80 16.30 -17.18
C ASP A 121 21.57 16.30 -18.10
N ASP A 122 20.60 17.17 -17.80
CA ASP A 122 19.62 17.60 -18.79
C ASP A 122 19.30 19.08 -18.60
N THR A 123 19.83 19.87 -19.51
CA THR A 123 19.58 21.30 -19.69
C THR A 123 18.09 21.57 -19.94
N GLY A 124 17.33 21.86 -18.88
CA GLY A 124 15.93 22.27 -18.96
C GLY A 124 15.47 23.00 -17.69
N SER A 125 15.21 24.30 -17.81
CA SER A 125 14.87 25.24 -16.73
C SER A 125 13.65 24.83 -15.87
N GLY A 126 13.90 24.55 -14.59
CA GLY A 126 12.94 24.38 -13.49
C GLY A 126 13.58 23.59 -12.35
N PRO A 127 13.15 23.69 -11.08
CA PRO A 127 13.63 22.78 -10.04
C PRO A 127 13.20 21.37 -10.43
N SER A 128 14.12 20.59 -11.00
CA SER A 128 13.85 19.26 -11.51
C SER A 128 13.34 18.41 -10.35
N ASN A 129 12.22 17.73 -10.56
CA ASN A 129 11.67 16.77 -9.63
C ASN A 129 12.17 15.39 -10.09
N PRO A 130 13.37 14.94 -9.65
CA PRO A 130 13.96 13.68 -10.12
C PRO A 130 13.09 12.48 -9.75
N LEU A 131 12.21 12.64 -8.77
CA LEU A 131 11.27 11.64 -8.28
C LEU A 131 9.94 11.61 -9.06
N LYS A 132 9.72 12.54 -10.00
CA LYS A 132 8.49 12.69 -10.80
C LYS A 132 7.20 12.63 -9.96
N ILE A 133 7.25 13.18 -8.74
CA ILE A 133 6.10 13.29 -7.84
C ILE A 133 5.10 14.27 -8.46
N PRO A 134 3.83 13.89 -8.68
CA PRO A 134 2.86 14.80 -9.24
C PRO A 134 2.62 16.03 -8.35
N VAL A 135 2.22 17.13 -8.97
CA VAL A 135 1.76 18.31 -8.24
C VAL A 135 0.46 17.94 -7.51
N CYS A 136 0.31 18.44 -6.27
CA CYS A 136 -0.92 18.25 -5.51
C CYS A 136 -2.12 18.88 -6.23
N THR A 137 -3.29 18.25 -6.09
CA THR A 137 -4.55 18.92 -6.45
C THR A 137 -4.93 19.88 -5.33
N ASP A 138 -5.59 20.97 -5.71
CA ASP A 138 -6.09 22.02 -4.81
C ASP A 138 -4.98 22.83 -4.11
N GLU A 139 -5.38 23.85 -3.32
CA GLU A 139 -4.45 24.68 -2.55
C GLU A 139 -3.77 23.87 -1.43
N CYS A 140 -2.62 23.26 -1.75
CA CYS A 140 -1.84 22.51 -0.77
C CYS A 140 -0.97 23.45 0.09
N ASP A 141 -1.22 23.47 1.39
CA ASP A 141 -0.46 24.28 2.36
C ASP A 141 1.02 23.87 2.48
N LEU A 142 1.35 22.60 2.20
CA LEU A 142 2.73 22.13 2.19
C LEU A 142 3.47 22.57 0.91
N CYS A 143 2.79 22.55 -0.25
CA CYS A 143 3.39 23.03 -1.50
C CYS A 143 3.61 24.55 -1.48
N SER A 144 2.69 25.29 -0.87
CA SER A 144 2.76 26.76 -0.76
C SER A 144 3.66 27.25 0.39
N GLY A 145 4.16 26.34 1.23
CA GLY A 145 5.03 26.68 2.36
C GLY A 145 4.31 27.33 3.54
N LYS A 146 2.97 27.33 3.57
CA LYS A 146 2.16 27.83 4.70
C LYS A 146 2.35 26.98 5.96
N VAL A 147 2.60 25.67 5.79
CA VAL A 147 2.84 24.72 6.88
C VAL A 147 4.21 24.08 6.72
N PRO A 148 5.02 23.96 7.80
CA PRO A 148 6.33 23.31 7.72
C PRO A 148 6.20 21.82 7.38
N VAL A 149 7.10 21.34 6.51
CA VAL A 149 7.20 19.92 6.16
C VAL A 149 7.75 19.13 7.36
N ASP A 150 7.07 18.05 7.76
CA ASP A 150 7.59 17.12 8.78
C ASP A 150 8.84 16.42 8.20
N PRO A 151 10.03 16.59 8.80
CA PRO A 151 11.26 15.96 8.29
C PRO A 151 11.18 14.43 8.20
N ARG A 152 10.28 13.79 8.96
CA ARG A 152 10.06 12.33 8.91
C ARG A 152 9.27 11.91 7.67
N TYR A 153 8.61 12.83 6.98
CA TYR A 153 7.79 12.60 5.79
C TYR A 153 8.05 13.72 4.77
N PRO A 154 9.26 13.77 4.18
CA PRO A 154 9.69 14.89 3.33
C PRO A 154 8.88 15.02 2.04
N PHE A 155 8.30 13.93 1.55
CA PHE A 155 7.51 13.91 0.33
C PHE A 155 6.02 13.83 0.65
N HIS A 156 5.20 14.42 -0.21
CA HIS A 156 3.75 14.31 -0.08
C HIS A 156 3.06 14.40 -1.45
N TRP A 157 1.85 13.85 -1.50
CA TRP A 157 0.91 14.04 -2.59
C TRP A 157 -0.51 14.12 -2.06
N GLN A 158 -1.19 15.22 -2.36
CA GLN A 158 -2.59 15.47 -2.04
C GLN A 158 -3.43 15.33 -3.31
N SER A 159 -4.41 14.43 -3.28
CA SER A 159 -5.30 14.18 -4.41
C SER A 159 -6.55 13.39 -3.99
N ASP A 160 -7.52 13.30 -4.91
CA ASP A 160 -8.50 12.23 -4.93
C ASP A 160 -7.82 10.93 -5.39
N PHE A 161 -7.73 9.93 -4.51
CA PHE A 161 -7.15 8.64 -4.84
C PHE A 161 -8.23 7.63 -5.21
N THR A 162 -8.07 6.96 -6.35
CA THR A 162 -8.81 5.72 -6.65
C THR A 162 -8.20 4.56 -5.88
N HIS A 163 -6.87 4.54 -5.72
CA HIS A 163 -6.18 3.53 -4.92
C HIS A 163 -5.00 4.11 -4.14
N VAL A 164 -4.87 3.65 -2.91
CA VAL A 164 -3.63 3.71 -2.12
C VAL A 164 -3.31 2.28 -1.74
N ILE A 165 -2.23 1.73 -2.29
CA ILE A 165 -1.83 0.33 -2.08
C ILE A 165 -0.40 0.33 -1.56
N CYS A 166 -0.15 -0.35 -0.45
CA CYS A 166 1.18 -0.54 0.10
C CYS A 166 1.42 -2.04 0.25
N CYS A 167 2.48 -2.55 -0.39
CA CYS A 167 2.87 -3.95 -0.31
C CYS A 167 4.12 -4.08 0.55
N VAL A 168 4.06 -4.95 1.55
CA VAL A 168 5.19 -5.24 2.46
C VAL A 168 6.07 -6.36 1.91
N ILE A 169 5.49 -7.24 1.10
CA ILE A 169 6.15 -8.34 0.40
C ILE A 169 5.72 -8.32 -1.08
N PRO A 170 6.22 -9.23 -1.95
CA PRO A 170 5.81 -9.27 -3.36
C PRO A 170 4.30 -9.40 -3.64
N CYS A 171 3.53 -9.93 -2.68
CA CYS A 171 2.09 -10.16 -2.76
C CYS A 171 1.68 -11.04 -3.97
N VAL A 172 2.38 -12.18 -4.12
CA VAL A 172 2.08 -13.19 -5.14
C VAL A 172 0.86 -13.99 -4.70
N SER A 173 -0.15 -14.10 -5.56
CA SER A 173 -1.35 -14.90 -5.27
C SER A 173 -1.94 -15.52 -6.55
N PRO A 174 -2.93 -16.42 -6.47
CA PRO A 174 -3.66 -16.88 -7.66
C PRO A 174 -4.29 -15.76 -8.49
N PHE A 175 -4.56 -14.60 -7.89
CA PHE A 175 -5.12 -13.42 -8.57
C PHE A 175 -4.03 -12.50 -9.16
N THR A 176 -2.80 -12.61 -8.66
CA THR A 176 -1.64 -11.79 -9.00
C THR A 176 -0.39 -12.69 -9.06
N PRO A 177 -0.31 -13.62 -10.03
CA PRO A 177 0.75 -14.65 -10.06
C PRO A 177 2.16 -14.06 -10.23
N TYR A 178 2.27 -12.84 -10.73
CA TYR A 178 3.52 -12.10 -10.89
C TYR A 178 3.77 -11.07 -9.77
N GLY A 179 2.94 -11.06 -8.73
CA GLY A 179 3.02 -10.13 -7.60
C GLY A 179 2.50 -8.72 -7.90
N LEU A 180 2.10 -8.02 -6.83
CA LEU A 180 1.76 -6.59 -6.87
C LEU A 180 2.99 -5.70 -6.69
N ALA A 181 4.04 -6.23 -6.06
CA ALA A 181 5.26 -5.49 -5.76
C ALA A 181 6.50 -6.29 -6.17
N PRO A 182 6.80 -6.36 -7.47
CA PRO A 182 7.82 -7.26 -8.02
C PRO A 182 9.24 -6.94 -7.56
N TYR A 183 9.45 -5.77 -6.95
CA TYR A 183 10.77 -5.35 -6.49
C TYR A 183 10.91 -5.40 -4.97
N THR A 184 9.84 -5.56 -4.20
CA THR A 184 9.88 -5.61 -2.73
C THR A 184 10.48 -6.93 -2.27
N GLY A 185 11.50 -6.86 -1.42
CA GLY A 185 12.07 -8.04 -0.75
C GLY A 185 11.21 -8.50 0.43
N LEU A 186 11.44 -9.73 0.90
CA LEU A 186 10.76 -10.19 2.12
C LEU A 186 11.26 -9.49 3.38
N ASN A 187 12.53 -9.05 3.42
CA ASN A 187 13.18 -8.46 4.58
C ASN A 187 14.22 -7.42 4.14
N ASP A 188 13.81 -6.46 3.31
CA ASP A 188 14.68 -5.40 2.79
C ASP A 188 14.52 -4.06 3.54
N GLY A 189 13.62 -4.02 4.53
CA GLY A 189 13.34 -2.84 5.33
C GLY A 189 12.54 -1.79 4.58
N THR A 190 11.83 -2.17 3.53
CA THR A 190 11.06 -1.26 2.68
C THR A 190 9.67 -1.81 2.37
N MET A 191 8.84 -0.96 1.77
CA MET A 191 7.52 -1.28 1.27
C MET A 191 7.33 -0.56 -0.06
N ASP A 192 6.63 -1.18 -1.00
CA ASP A 192 6.25 -0.51 -2.26
C ASP A 192 4.88 0.16 -2.08
N LEU A 193 4.85 1.49 -2.13
CA LEU A 193 3.65 2.33 -2.03
C LEU A 193 3.22 2.77 -3.43
N ALA A 194 2.15 2.18 -3.94
CA ALA A 194 1.48 2.55 -5.18
C ALA A 194 0.31 3.52 -4.91
N LEU A 195 0.37 4.68 -5.55
CA LEU A 195 -0.62 5.74 -5.49
C LEU A 195 -1.23 5.93 -6.88
N ILE A 196 -2.55 5.77 -6.96
CA ILE A 196 -3.32 5.95 -8.20
C ILE A 196 -4.33 7.07 -7.95
N PRO A 197 -4.17 8.23 -8.61
CA PRO A 197 -5.11 9.32 -8.47
C PRO A 197 -6.41 8.94 -9.16
N LYS A 198 -7.40 9.83 -9.11
CA LYS A 198 -8.67 9.67 -9.80
C LYS A 198 -8.45 9.39 -11.29
N VAL A 199 -8.79 8.17 -11.71
CA VAL A 199 -8.79 7.73 -13.10
C VAL A 199 -10.19 7.31 -13.52
N SER A 200 -10.50 7.25 -14.81
CA SER A 200 -11.82 6.78 -15.27
C SER A 200 -12.05 5.31 -14.91
N ARG A 201 -13.32 4.88 -14.81
CA ARG A 201 -13.71 3.47 -14.58
C ARG A 201 -13.00 2.51 -15.54
N PHE A 202 -12.99 2.84 -16.82
CA PHE A 202 -12.38 1.99 -17.85
C PHE A 202 -10.87 1.90 -17.69
N LYS A 203 -10.20 3.04 -17.43
CA LYS A 203 -8.76 3.07 -17.17
C LYS A 203 -8.39 2.28 -15.91
N ASN A 204 -9.18 2.40 -14.84
CA ASN A 204 -9.02 1.60 -13.63
C ASN A 204 -9.10 0.09 -13.93
N MET A 205 -10.13 -0.34 -14.67
CA MET A 205 -10.29 -1.75 -15.06
C MET A 205 -9.15 -2.24 -15.94
N GLN A 206 -8.62 -1.40 -16.84
CA GLN A 206 -7.45 -1.72 -17.65
C GLN A 206 -6.20 -1.92 -16.79
N ILE A 207 -5.94 -1.01 -15.83
CA ILE A 207 -4.82 -1.13 -14.88
C ILE A 207 -4.94 -2.43 -14.09
N MET A 208 -6.09 -2.68 -13.45
CA MET A 208 -6.30 -3.88 -12.63
C MET A 208 -6.16 -5.17 -13.45
N ARG A 209 -6.72 -5.21 -14.67
CA ARG A 209 -6.58 -6.36 -15.58
C ARG A 209 -5.13 -6.59 -15.97
N LYS A 210 -4.39 -5.52 -16.28
CA LYS A 210 -2.98 -5.61 -16.67
C LYS A 210 -2.13 -6.13 -15.51
N VAL A 211 -2.33 -5.60 -14.29
CA VAL A 211 -1.66 -6.07 -13.07
C VAL A 211 -1.94 -7.56 -12.83
N ALA A 212 -3.21 -7.97 -12.91
CA ALA A 212 -3.59 -9.37 -12.69
C ALA A 212 -2.98 -10.33 -13.73
N MET A 213 -2.89 -9.91 -14.99
CA MET A 213 -2.41 -10.78 -16.08
C MET A 213 -0.89 -10.77 -16.27
N TYR A 214 -0.21 -9.66 -15.99
CA TYR A 214 1.20 -9.47 -16.36
C TYR A 214 2.08 -8.95 -15.21
N GLY A 215 1.50 -8.77 -14.02
CA GLY A 215 2.20 -8.22 -12.86
C GLY A 215 2.37 -6.69 -12.91
N ALA A 216 2.87 -6.14 -11.82
CA ALA A 216 3.05 -4.69 -11.69
C ALA A 216 4.33 -4.14 -12.35
N ARG A 217 5.20 -5.01 -12.90
CA ARG A 217 6.54 -4.64 -13.39
C ARG A 217 6.53 -3.53 -14.45
N PHE A 218 5.59 -3.61 -15.39
CA PHE A 218 5.47 -2.69 -16.53
C PHE A 218 4.41 -1.60 -16.34
N ILE A 219 3.72 -1.60 -15.20
CA ILE A 219 2.63 -0.65 -14.95
C ILE A 219 3.15 0.78 -14.90
N ARG A 220 4.33 1.01 -14.32
CA ARG A 220 4.92 2.35 -14.22
C ARG A 220 5.25 2.98 -15.58
N SER A 221 5.61 2.17 -16.58
CA SER A 221 5.91 2.66 -17.93
C SER A 221 4.66 2.82 -18.79
N GLU A 222 3.67 1.93 -18.64
CA GLU A 222 2.44 1.95 -19.46
C GLU A 222 1.37 2.93 -18.92
N TYR A 223 1.35 3.17 -17.60
CA TYR A 223 0.36 4.00 -16.93
C TYR A 223 1.04 5.09 -16.10
N PRO A 224 1.36 6.26 -16.69
CA PRO A 224 2.10 7.33 -16.02
C PRO A 224 1.42 7.88 -14.76
N ASP A 225 0.11 7.75 -14.63
CA ASP A 225 -0.67 8.16 -13.45
C ASP A 225 -0.43 7.25 -12.25
N VAL A 226 0.03 6.01 -12.45
CA VAL A 226 0.35 5.09 -11.37
C VAL A 226 1.75 5.42 -10.87
N LYS A 227 1.82 5.98 -9.66
CA LYS A 227 3.10 6.31 -9.02
C LYS A 227 3.43 5.24 -7.99
N VAL A 228 4.61 4.63 -8.11
CA VAL A 228 5.09 3.61 -7.17
C VAL A 228 6.38 4.09 -6.56
N PHE A 229 6.39 4.17 -5.23
CA PHE A 229 7.51 4.64 -4.43
C PHE A 229 7.94 3.56 -3.44
N ARG A 230 9.24 3.33 -3.33
CA ARG A 230 9.79 2.50 -2.27
C ARG A 230 9.95 3.33 -1.00
N VAL A 231 9.26 2.95 0.06
CA VAL A 231 9.15 3.75 1.29
C VAL A 231 9.48 2.92 2.52
N CYS A 232 10.00 3.55 3.57
CA CYS A 232 10.13 2.92 4.89
C CYS A 232 9.01 3.33 5.84
N ARG A 233 8.36 4.46 5.55
CA ARG A 233 7.22 4.98 6.31
C ARG A 233 6.38 5.89 5.45
N TRP A 234 5.09 5.90 5.76
CA TRP A 234 4.15 6.83 5.16
C TRP A 234 2.99 7.13 6.11
N LYS A 235 2.17 8.11 5.74
CA LYS A 235 1.05 8.63 6.51
C LYS A 235 -0.08 8.97 5.56
N PHE A 236 -1.30 8.59 5.90
CA PHE A 236 -2.51 9.06 5.24
C PHE A 236 -3.21 10.08 6.13
N THR A 237 -3.48 11.25 5.58
CA THR A 237 -4.25 12.33 6.23
C THR A 237 -5.58 12.46 5.48
N PRO A 238 -6.73 12.17 6.12
CA PRO A 238 -8.04 12.23 5.47
C PRO A 238 -8.47 13.67 5.15
N LYS A 239 -9.45 13.80 4.26
CA LYS A 239 -10.02 15.08 3.79
C LYS A 239 -10.33 16.09 4.90
N SER A 240 -10.96 15.66 5.99
CA SER A 240 -11.38 16.58 7.06
C SER A 240 -10.20 17.34 7.67
N LEU A 241 -9.08 16.65 7.88
CA LEU A 241 -7.86 17.23 8.44
C LEU A 241 -7.06 18.04 7.43
N VAL A 242 -7.29 17.82 6.14
CA VAL A 242 -6.62 18.58 5.07
C VAL A 242 -7.33 19.89 4.81
N LEU A 243 -8.66 19.87 4.69
CA LEU A 243 -9.46 21.04 4.29
C LEU A 243 -9.99 21.84 5.47
N ASN A 244 -10.35 21.17 6.58
CA ASN A 244 -11.00 21.78 7.73
C ASN A 244 -10.24 21.47 9.04
N PRO A 245 -8.98 21.91 9.22
CA PRO A 245 -8.16 21.54 10.37
C PRO A 245 -8.67 22.05 11.74
N GLY A 246 -9.78 22.79 11.79
CA GLY A 246 -10.35 23.37 13.01
C GLY A 246 -11.87 23.25 13.19
N GLU A 247 -12.61 22.64 12.24
CA GLU A 247 -14.04 22.40 12.42
C GLU A 247 -14.27 20.99 12.97
N GLY A 248 -14.52 20.92 14.27
CA GLY A 248 -14.95 19.70 14.92
C GLY A 248 -16.26 19.19 14.32
N GLU A 249 -16.24 17.91 13.94
CA GLU A 249 -17.40 17.01 13.98
C GLU A 249 -18.61 17.35 13.09
N THR A 250 -18.47 17.32 11.76
CA THR A 250 -19.58 16.86 10.88
C THR A 250 -19.05 16.30 9.55
N VAL A 251 -18.19 15.28 9.59
CA VAL A 251 -17.99 14.43 8.40
C VAL A 251 -18.83 13.18 8.61
N ARG A 252 -19.76 12.91 7.69
CA ARG A 252 -20.54 11.67 7.72
C ARG A 252 -19.57 10.49 7.67
N GLU A 253 -19.72 9.51 8.56
CA GLU A 253 -18.91 8.28 8.55
C GLU A 253 -18.91 7.58 7.18
N ASP A 254 -19.95 7.80 6.37
CA ASP A 254 -20.13 7.27 5.01
C ASP A 254 -19.16 7.88 3.96
N GLU A 255 -18.46 8.97 4.27
CA GLU A 255 -17.44 9.55 3.37
C GLU A 255 -16.02 9.00 3.61
N SER A 256 -15.79 8.34 4.76
CA SER A 256 -14.53 7.66 5.04
C SER A 256 -14.56 6.22 4.54
N GLY A 257 -13.59 5.85 3.69
CA GLY A 257 -13.42 4.47 3.26
C GLY A 257 -12.87 3.58 4.37
N ALA A 258 -12.58 2.33 4.03
CA ALA A 258 -11.90 1.40 4.93
C ALA A 258 -10.61 0.88 4.32
N TRP A 259 -9.61 0.69 5.17
CA TRP A 259 -8.40 -0.02 4.81
C TRP A 259 -8.65 -1.52 4.90
N ASN A 260 -8.14 -2.26 3.92
CA ASN A 260 -7.88 -3.67 4.04
C ASN A 260 -6.41 -3.89 4.41
N LEU A 261 -6.17 -4.66 5.46
CA LEU A 261 -4.86 -5.10 5.92
C LEU A 261 -4.86 -6.63 5.97
N ASP A 262 -4.26 -7.28 4.97
CA ASP A 262 -4.16 -8.75 4.88
C ASP A 262 -5.51 -9.50 4.96
N GLY A 263 -6.61 -8.85 4.56
CA GLY A 263 -7.98 -9.37 4.68
C GLY A 263 -8.78 -8.81 5.85
N GLU A 264 -8.13 -8.13 6.81
CA GLU A 264 -8.78 -7.50 7.95
C GLU A 264 -9.15 -6.04 7.66
N ILE A 265 -10.34 -5.62 8.11
CA ILE A 265 -10.87 -4.29 7.79
C ILE A 265 -10.57 -3.31 8.92
N LEU A 266 -9.94 -2.18 8.59
CA LEU A 266 -9.69 -1.06 9.51
C LEU A 266 -10.37 0.19 8.94
N PRO A 267 -11.47 0.66 9.54
CA PRO A 267 -12.08 1.92 9.15
C PRO A 267 -11.08 3.07 9.22
N GLN A 268 -11.08 3.97 8.22
CA GLN A 268 -10.29 5.20 8.29
C GLN A 268 -11.04 6.22 9.17
N PRO A 269 -10.52 6.62 10.34
CA PRO A 269 -11.18 7.66 11.13
C PRO A 269 -11.24 8.96 10.31
N PRO A 270 -12.38 9.66 10.27
CA PRO A 270 -12.51 10.86 9.45
C PRO A 270 -11.60 11.98 9.94
N ASN A 271 -11.34 12.07 11.24
CA ASN A 271 -10.62 13.14 11.92
C ASN A 271 -9.24 12.74 12.46
N LYS A 272 -8.69 11.61 12.01
CA LYS A 272 -7.34 11.16 12.43
C LYS A 272 -6.50 10.69 11.27
N SER A 273 -5.20 10.93 11.37
CA SER A 273 -4.23 10.39 10.41
C SER A 273 -3.75 9.03 10.85
N LEU A 274 -3.58 8.11 9.89
CA LEU A 274 -2.94 6.82 10.13
C LEU A 274 -1.51 6.87 9.62
N THR A 275 -0.58 6.34 10.41
CA THR A 275 0.84 6.22 10.04
C THR A 275 1.23 4.76 9.89
N PHE A 276 2.01 4.49 8.85
CA PHE A 276 2.41 3.15 8.44
C PHE A 276 3.92 3.10 8.44
N ARG A 277 4.51 2.13 9.13
CA ARG A 277 5.95 2.04 9.31
C ARG A 277 6.39 0.61 9.17
N VAL A 278 7.39 0.37 8.33
CA VAL A 278 8.04 -0.93 8.27
C VAL A 278 8.73 -1.21 9.61
N ALA A 279 8.49 -2.38 10.16
CA ALA A 279 9.18 -2.95 11.30
C ALA A 279 10.06 -4.07 10.75
N HIS A 280 11.33 -3.74 10.60
CA HIS A 280 12.34 -4.59 9.98
C HIS A 280 13.31 -5.12 11.03
N ARG A 281 13.77 -6.36 10.84
CA ARG A 281 14.89 -6.90 11.60
C ARG A 281 16.17 -6.71 10.76
N PRO A 282 17.09 -5.83 11.17
CA PRO A 282 18.36 -5.67 10.47
C PRO A 282 19.10 -7.02 10.41
N PRO A 283 19.80 -7.31 9.29
CA PRO A 283 20.56 -8.53 9.17
C PRO A 283 21.55 -8.62 10.34
N THR A 284 21.53 -9.75 11.05
CA THR A 284 22.56 -10.05 12.04
C THR A 284 23.84 -10.32 11.26
N ASN A 285 24.84 -9.44 11.37
CA ASN A 285 26.20 -9.77 10.93
C ASN A 285 26.60 -11.07 11.63
N PHE A 286 26.81 -12.12 10.85
CA PHE A 286 27.41 -13.37 11.32
C PHE A 286 28.92 -13.23 11.34
#